data_AF-A0A9X6RTT6-F1
#
_entry.id   AF-A0A9X6RTT6-F1
#
_cell.length_a   1.000
_cell.length_b   1.000
_cell.length_c   1.000
_cell.angle_alpha   90.00
_cell.angle_beta   90.00
_cell.angle_gamma   90.00
#
_symmetry.space_group_name_H-M   'P 1'
#
loop_
_entity.id
_entity.type
_entity.pdbx_description
1 polymer ?
#
loop_
_entity_poly.entity_id
_entity_poly.type
_entity_poly.pdbx_seq_one_letter_code
_entity_poly.pdbx_strand_id
1 'polypeptide(L)'
;MWDSHFHGPPSKVKVEEISSENNSDKTFKVGQIYSHPLYVYKLEISKIEAYIGESYSYRNASIFVKPCFLNRENEIVKLDEYEMTTEELNADKWWIESEK
;
A
#
# COMPACT_ATOMS: atom_id res chain seq x y z
N MET A 1 40.77 4.96 -13.93
CA MET A 1 39.84 3.83 -14.18
C MET A 1 38.74 3.94 -13.15
N TRP A 2 37.61 4.54 -13.51
CA TRP A 2 36.41 4.57 -12.67
C TRP A 2 35.39 3.69 -13.36
N ASP A 3 35.43 2.42 -12.98
CA ASP A 3 34.43 1.43 -13.33
C ASP A 3 33.16 1.72 -12.55
N SER A 4 32.34 2.62 -13.09
CA SER A 4 30.94 2.82 -12.67
C SER A 4 30.13 1.58 -13.09
N HIS A 5 30.30 0.48 -12.37
CA HIS A 5 29.53 -0.74 -12.55
C HIS A 5 28.09 -0.51 -12.07
N PHE A 6 27.19 -0.37 -13.04
CA PHE A 6 25.78 -0.73 -12.92
C PHE A 6 24.99 -0.10 -11.76
N HIS A 7 24.67 1.18 -11.87
CA HIS A 7 23.41 1.67 -11.32
C HIS A 7 22.46 1.94 -12.49
N GLY A 8 21.68 0.93 -12.86
CA GLY A 8 20.43 1.21 -13.57
C GLY A 8 19.61 2.21 -12.74
N PRO A 9 18.74 3.02 -13.36
CA PRO A 9 17.92 3.95 -12.60
C PRO A 9 17.15 3.18 -11.51
N PRO A 10 17.02 3.75 -10.30
CA PRO A 10 16.30 3.09 -9.22
C PRO A 10 14.92 2.73 -9.75
N SER A 11 14.61 1.43 -9.73
CA SER A 11 13.39 0.87 -10.31
C SER A 11 12.55 0.30 -9.17
N LYS A 12 11.26 0.63 -9.15
CA LYS A 12 10.33 0.03 -8.21
C LYS A 12 9.97 -1.38 -8.70
N VAL A 13 9.87 -2.32 -7.77
CA VAL A 13 9.36 -3.67 -8.01
C VAL A 13 8.10 -3.90 -7.21
N LYS A 14 7.26 -4.80 -7.72
CA LYS A 14 6.07 -5.24 -6.99
C LYS A 14 6.49 -6.11 -5.82
N VAL A 15 5.90 -5.84 -4.67
CA VAL A 15 6.09 -6.63 -3.44
C VAL A 15 4.75 -6.99 -2.86
N GLU A 16 4.70 -8.08 -2.10
CA GLU A 16 3.47 -8.52 -1.44
C GLU A 16 3.24 -7.81 -0.11
N GLU A 17 4.31 -7.42 0.57
CA GLU A 17 4.29 -6.81 1.90
C GLU A 17 5.40 -5.77 2.02
N ILE A 18 5.14 -4.72 2.80
CA ILE A 18 6.16 -3.77 3.22
C ILE A 18 5.91 -3.32 4.67
N SER A 19 6.98 -3.32 5.45
CA SER A 19 6.99 -2.93 6.86
C SER A 19 7.97 -1.79 7.11
N SER A 20 7.66 -0.97 8.10
CA SER A 20 8.55 0.11 8.54
C SER A 20 9.52 -0.42 9.59
N GLU A 21 10.70 0.19 9.70
CA GLU A 21 11.59 -0.03 10.85
C GLU A 21 11.01 0.57 12.14
N ASN A 22 10.07 1.51 12.02
CA ASN A 22 9.33 2.06 13.15
C ASN A 22 8.11 1.18 13.47
N ASN A 23 8.14 0.54 14.63
CA ASN A 23 7.06 -0.33 15.12
C ASN A 23 5.70 0.36 15.32
N SER A 24 5.65 1.70 15.28
CA SER A 24 4.40 2.46 15.37
C SER A 24 3.67 2.58 14.02
N ASP A 25 4.37 2.35 12.91
CA ASP A 25 3.79 2.40 11.58
C ASP A 25 3.14 1.06 11.21
N LYS A 26 2.14 1.10 10.34
CA LYS A 26 1.42 -0.10 9.91
C LYS A 26 2.25 -0.91 8.91
N THR A 27 2.26 -2.22 9.03
CA THR A 27 2.68 -3.10 7.92
C THR A 27 1.57 -3.13 6.88
N PHE A 28 1.93 -2.95 5.61
CA PHE A 28 1.00 -3.00 4.48
C PHE A 28 1.22 -4.27 3.67
N LYS A 29 0.15 -4.96 3.33
CA LYS A 29 0.16 -6.19 2.55
C LYS A 29 -0.93 -6.17 1.47
N VAL A 30 -0.59 -6.69 0.28
CA VAL A 30 -1.54 -6.84 -0.82
C VAL A 30 -2.70 -7.73 -0.40
N GLY A 31 -3.93 -7.27 -0.65
CA GLY A 31 -5.17 -7.92 -0.25
C GLY A 31 -5.70 -7.49 1.12
N GLN A 32 -4.97 -6.72 1.92
CA GLN A 32 -5.50 -6.16 3.16
C GLN A 32 -6.62 -5.16 2.87
N ILE A 33 -7.64 -5.18 3.73
CA ILE A 33 -8.77 -4.26 3.68
C ILE A 33 -8.73 -3.35 4.91
N TYR A 34 -8.70 -2.06 4.64
CA TYR A 34 -8.72 -1.00 5.63
C TYR A 34 -10.08 -0.34 5.71
N SER A 35 -10.52 -0.08 6.94
CA SER A 35 -11.75 0.64 7.25
C SER A 35 -11.46 1.90 8.05
N HIS A 36 -12.31 2.90 7.91
CA HIS A 36 -12.21 4.19 8.59
C HIS A 36 -13.53 4.51 9.28
N PRO A 37 -13.55 5.16 10.46
CA PRO A 37 -14.79 5.32 11.21
C PRO A 37 -15.73 6.35 10.61
N LEU A 38 -15.21 7.20 9.72
CA LEU A 38 -15.98 8.28 9.10
C LEU A 38 -16.34 7.99 7.64
N TYR A 39 -15.83 6.91 7.05
CA TYR A 39 -16.08 6.58 5.64
C TYR A 39 -16.86 5.27 5.51
N VAL A 40 -17.85 5.28 4.62
CA VAL A 40 -18.67 4.10 4.32
C VAL A 40 -17.91 3.12 3.41
N TYR A 41 -16.95 3.64 2.63
CA TYR A 41 -16.10 2.81 1.79
C TYR A 41 -14.86 2.32 2.56
N LYS A 42 -14.35 1.19 2.11
CA LYS A 42 -13.15 0.52 2.59
C LYS A 42 -12.06 0.63 1.53
N LEU A 43 -10.81 0.46 1.91
CA LEU A 43 -9.68 0.46 0.98
C LEU A 43 -9.04 -0.92 0.93
N GLU A 44 -9.07 -1.55 -0.24
CA GLU A 44 -8.34 -2.79 -0.49
C GLU A 44 -6.99 -2.47 -1.12
N ILE A 45 -5.89 -2.91 -0.51
CA ILE A 45 -4.56 -2.81 -1.12
C ILE A 45 -4.51 -3.78 -2.30
N SER A 46 -4.43 -3.23 -3.50
CA SER A 46 -4.38 -4.00 -4.74
C SER A 46 -2.95 -4.36 -5.16
N LYS A 47 -1.99 -3.49 -4.84
CA LYS A 47 -0.61 -3.62 -5.29
C LYS A 47 0.30 -2.70 -4.46
N ILE A 48 1.52 -3.16 -4.20
CA ILE A 48 2.57 -2.37 -3.53
C ILE A 48 3.79 -2.35 -4.45
N GLU A 49 4.38 -1.18 -4.63
CA GLU A 49 5.65 -1.02 -5.36
C GLU A 49 6.69 -0.32 -4.50
N ALA A 50 7.89 -0.90 -4.41
CA ALA A 50 8.98 -0.35 -3.62
C ALA A 50 10.32 -0.45 -4.36
N TYR A 51 11.24 0.46 -4.06
CA TYR A 51 12.59 0.41 -4.61
C TYR A 51 13.38 -0.78 -4.04
N ILE A 52 14.15 -1.46 -4.91
CA ILE A 52 15.05 -2.54 -4.51
C ILE A 52 16.27 -1.94 -3.79
N GLY A 53 16.50 -2.36 -2.54
CA GLY A 53 17.68 -2.08 -1.73
C GLY A 53 18.03 -3.32 -0.88
N GLU A 54 18.79 -3.15 0.22
CA GLU A 54 18.99 -4.23 1.22
C GLU A 54 17.68 -4.58 1.93
N SER A 55 16.81 -3.58 2.11
CA SER A 55 15.40 -3.71 2.51
C SER A 55 14.54 -2.90 1.53
N TYR A 56 13.25 -3.27 1.40
CA TYR A 56 12.32 -2.47 0.60
C TYR A 56 12.05 -1.13 1.29
N SER A 57 12.17 -0.03 0.54
CA SER A 57 12.00 1.31 1.11
C SER A 57 10.54 1.60 1.45
N TYR A 58 10.16 1.48 2.72
CA TYR A 58 8.80 1.77 3.22
C TYR A 58 8.33 3.18 2.90
N ARG A 59 9.19 4.17 3.16
CA ARG A 59 8.85 5.59 2.97
C ARG A 59 8.65 5.97 1.49
N ASN A 60 9.35 5.30 0.59
CA ASN A 60 9.27 5.57 -0.86
C ASN A 60 8.37 4.58 -1.61
N ALA A 61 7.62 3.75 -0.87
CA ALA A 61 6.71 2.79 -1.47
C ALA A 61 5.43 3.47 -1.94
N SER A 62 4.97 3.00 -3.08
CA SER A 62 3.66 3.35 -3.65
C SER A 62 2.67 2.25 -3.30
N ILE A 63 1.60 2.62 -2.60
CA ILE A 63 0.51 1.72 -2.25
C ILE A 63 -0.66 2.01 -3.17
N PHE A 64 -1.04 1.05 -4.00
CA PHE A 64 -2.20 1.17 -4.88
C PHE A 64 -3.42 0.58 -4.20
N VAL A 65 -4.44 1.38 -4.01
CA VAL A 65 -5.66 0.99 -3.28
C VAL A 65 -6.89 1.09 -4.18
N LYS A 66 -7.86 0.23 -3.92
CA LYS A 66 -9.18 0.25 -4.55
C LYS A 66 -10.22 0.51 -3.48
N PRO A 67 -10.97 1.63 -3.55
CA PRO A 67 -12.14 1.80 -2.71
C PRO A 67 -13.16 0.71 -3.02
N CYS A 68 -13.70 0.09 -1.97
CA CYS A 68 -14.76 -0.88 -2.10
C CYS A 68 -15.87 -0.65 -1.07
N PHE A 69 -17.13 -0.85 -1.47
CA PHE A 69 -18.29 -0.74 -0.60
C PHE A 69 -19.41 -1.66 -1.08
N LEU A 70 -20.37 -1.93 -0.20
CA LEU A 70 -21.57 -2.68 -0.55
C LEU A 70 -22.63 -1.72 -1.09
N ASN A 71 -23.17 -2.01 -2.26
CA ASN A 71 -24.31 -1.29 -2.80
C ASN A 71 -25.62 -1.71 -2.08
N ARG A 72 -26.76 -1.12 -2.48
CA ARG A 72 -28.08 -1.44 -1.92
C ARG A 72 -28.54 -2.88 -2.18
N GLU A 73 -27.90 -3.57 -3.11
CA GLU A 73 -28.19 -4.95 -3.53
C GLU A 73 -27.22 -5.96 -2.87
N ASN A 74 -26.41 -5.51 -1.90
CA ASN A 74 -25.36 -6.28 -1.22
C ASN A 74 -24.23 -6.78 -2.14
N GLU A 75 -24.00 -6.11 -3.25
CA GLU A 75 -22.88 -6.40 -4.15
C GLU A 75 -21.67 -5.54 -3.79
N ILE A 76 -20.47 -6.13 -3.90
CA ILE A 76 -19.20 -5.41 -3.70
C ILE A 76 -18.91 -4.59 -4.95
N VAL A 77 -19.01 -3.27 -4.83
CA VAL A 77 -18.58 -2.32 -5.86
C VAL A 77 -17.14 -1.94 -5.56
N LYS A 78 -16.24 -2.12 -6.54
CA LYS A 78 -14.86 -1.63 -6.49
C LYS A 78 -14.72 -0.44 -7.43
N LEU A 79 -14.17 0.65 -6.92
CA LEU A 79 -13.87 1.85 -7.70
C LEU A 79 -12.48 1.75 -8.33
N ASP A 80 -12.17 2.75 -9.15
CA ASP A 80 -10.88 2.87 -9.81
C ASP A 80 -9.73 2.88 -8.81
N GLU A 81 -8.64 2.25 -9.22
CA GLU A 81 -7.41 2.18 -8.46
C GLU A 81 -6.74 3.56 -8.44
N TYR A 82 -6.20 3.93 -7.28
CA TYR A 82 -5.35 5.10 -7.16
C TYR A 82 -4.17 4.84 -6.24
N GLU A 83 -3.13 5.64 -6.42
CA GLU A 83 -1.90 5.57 -5.66
C GLU A 83 -2.01 6.41 -4.38
N MET A 84 -1.54 5.84 -3.28
CA MET A 84 -1.34 6.49 -1.99
C MET A 84 0.08 6.23 -1.50
N THR A 85 0.58 7.16 -0.70
CA THR A 85 1.84 7.00 0.03
C THR A 85 1.61 6.23 1.34
N THR A 86 2.67 5.65 1.89
CA THR A 86 2.64 5.05 3.22
C THR A 86 2.35 6.09 4.31
N GLU A 87 2.78 7.34 4.13
CA GLU A 87 2.50 8.44 5.06
C GLU A 87 1.00 8.77 5.11
N GLU A 88 0.31 8.85 3.97
CA GLU A 88 -1.15 9.11 3.91
C GLU A 88 -1.97 8.00 4.59
N LEU A 89 -1.67 6.73 4.32
CA LEU A 89 -2.36 5.59 4.93
C LEU A 89 -2.09 5.45 6.45
N ASN A 90 -0.93 5.92 6.93
CA ASN A 90 -0.60 5.94 8.35
C ASN A 90 -1.26 7.11 9.08
N ALA A 91 -1.28 8.30 8.46
CA ALA A 91 -1.82 9.52 9.06
C ALA A 91 -3.32 9.41 9.34
N ASP A 92 -4.05 8.76 8.45
CA ASP A 92 -5.46 8.51 8.64
C ASP A 92 -5.71 7.35 9.61
N LYS A 93 -6.84 7.42 10.34
CA LYS A 93 -7.27 6.41 11.32
C LYS A 93 -7.83 5.14 10.67
N TRP A 94 -7.22 4.70 9.58
CA TRP A 94 -7.50 3.42 8.94
C TRP A 94 -7.08 2.28 9.86
N TRP A 95 -7.96 1.31 10.09
CA TRP A 95 -7.65 0.07 10.79
C TRP A 95 -7.89 -1.12 9.87
N ILE A 96 -7.16 -2.20 10.12
CA ILE A 96 -7.30 -3.46 9.37
C ILE A 96 -8.61 -4.11 9.80
N GLU A 97 -9.52 -4.33 8.84
CA GLU A 97 -10.77 -5.03 9.10
C GLU A 97 -10.67 -6.52 8.81
N SER A 98 -9.86 -6.89 7.81
CA SER A 98 -9.61 -8.28 7.44
C SER A 98 -8.27 -8.42 6.74
N GLU A 99 -7.56 -9.48 7.08
CA GLU A 99 -6.47 -10.03 6.27
C GLU A 99 -7.03 -11.25 5.52
N LYS A 100 -6.74 -11.35 4.22
CA LYS A 100 -7.16 -12.47 3.40
C LYS A 100 -6.14 -13.60 3.46
#